data_AF-A0A1A9S290-F1
#
_entry.id   AF-A0A1A9S290-F1
#
_cell.length_a   1.000
_cell.length_b   1.000
_cell.length_c   1.000
_cell.angle_alpha   90.00
_cell.angle_beta   90.00
_cell.angle_gamma   90.00
#
_symmetry.space_group_name_H-M   'P 1'
#
loop_
_entity.id
_entity.type
_entity.pdbx_description
1 polymer ?
#
loop_
_entity_poly.entity_id
_entity_poly.type
_entity_poly.pdbx_seq_one_letter_code
_entity_poly.pdbx_strand_id
1 'polypeptide(L)'
;MLHLLILLTFAKMQDFSENSRAWQWALAFAGITFLFGLTDGNMAAALIAAAFWGLYSWGYLALLRRVTDSLILWLMVCIGGILLSWLLLMKLLLGMSGQ
;
A
#
# COMPACT_ATOMS: atom_id res chain seq x y z
N MET A 1 7.47 -4.99 -5.19
CA MET A 1 7.30 -4.07 -6.34
C MET A 1 5.91 -4.16 -6.96
N LEU A 2 5.41 -5.34 -7.33
CA LEU A 2 4.03 -5.53 -7.85
C LEU A 2 2.95 -4.89 -6.94
N HIS A 3 2.96 -5.18 -5.64
CA HIS A 3 2.00 -4.63 -4.68
C HIS A 3 2.03 -3.09 -4.62
N LEU A 4 3.20 -2.46 -4.80
CA LEU A 4 3.31 -0.99 -4.86
C LEU A 4 2.71 -0.44 -6.15
N LEU A 5 2.90 -1.10 -7.29
CA LEU A 5 2.28 -0.68 -8.56
C LEU A 5 0.75 -0.80 -8.49
N ILE A 6 0.24 -1.87 -7.87
CA ILE A 6 -1.19 -2.04 -7.62
C ILE A 6 -1.68 -0.90 -6.71
N LEU A 7 -1.00 -0.63 -5.60
CA LEU A 7 -1.35 0.48 -4.69
C LEU A 7 -1.40 1.83 -5.42
N LEU A 8 -0.39 2.14 -6.24
CA LEU A 8 -0.33 3.39 -7.03
C LEU A 8 -1.43 3.46 -8.08
N THR A 9 -1.79 2.33 -8.69
CA THR A 9 -2.90 2.25 -9.64
C THR A 9 -4.22 2.57 -8.95
N PHE A 10 -4.46 1.98 -7.76
CA PHE A 10 -5.63 2.27 -6.93
C PHE A 10 -5.66 3.74 -6.47
N ALA A 11 -4.51 4.27 -6.10
CA ALA A 11 -4.31 5.67 -5.75
C ALA A 11 -4.62 6.64 -6.89
N LYS A 12 -4.40 6.25 -8.15
CA LYS A 12 -4.79 7.08 -9.29
C LYS A 12 -6.26 6.89 -9.66
N MET A 13 -6.77 5.65 -9.58
CA MET A 13 -8.17 5.35 -9.84
C MET A 13 -9.13 6.03 -8.85
N GLN A 14 -8.71 6.22 -7.58
CA GLN A 14 -9.53 6.92 -6.60
C GLN A 14 -9.76 8.41 -6.94
N ASP A 15 -8.82 9.07 -7.64
CA ASP A 15 -8.98 10.47 -8.06
C ASP A 15 -10.12 10.62 -9.08
N PHE A 16 -10.35 9.59 -9.90
CA PHE A 16 -11.45 9.58 -10.89
C PHE A 16 -12.81 9.19 -10.28
N SER A 17 -12.84 8.83 -9.00
CA SER A 17 -14.05 8.36 -8.32
C SER A 17 -14.39 9.27 -7.14
N GLU A 18 -15.04 10.39 -7.44
CA GLU A 18 -15.43 11.41 -6.45
C GLU A 18 -16.32 10.83 -5.33
N ASN A 19 -17.17 9.85 -5.65
CA ASN A 19 -18.10 9.22 -4.70
C ASN A 19 -17.52 8.02 -3.92
N SER A 20 -16.39 7.45 -4.35
CA SER A 20 -15.79 6.30 -3.65
C SER A 20 -15.03 6.76 -2.42
N ARG A 21 -15.04 6.01 -1.32
CA ARG A 21 -14.28 6.37 -0.09
C ARG A 21 -12.90 5.71 -0.11
N ALA A 22 -11.89 6.36 0.48
CA ALA A 22 -10.51 5.82 0.51
C ALA A 22 -10.42 4.42 1.16
N TRP A 23 -11.28 4.12 2.13
CA TRP A 23 -11.35 2.81 2.75
C TRP A 23 -11.85 1.72 1.81
N GLN A 24 -12.68 2.03 0.80
CA GLN A 24 -13.17 1.04 -0.17
C GLN A 24 -12.03 0.57 -1.07
N TRP A 25 -11.18 1.49 -1.51
CA TRP A 25 -9.98 1.18 -2.29
C TRP A 25 -8.94 0.42 -1.46
N ALA A 26 -8.77 0.78 -0.19
CA ALA A 26 -7.90 0.05 0.73
C ALA A 26 -8.38 -1.37 1.01
N LEU A 27 -9.69 -1.58 1.15
CA LEU A 27 -10.29 -2.90 1.36
C LEU A 27 -10.13 -3.78 0.12
N ALA A 28 -10.31 -3.21 -1.07
CA ALA A 28 -10.04 -3.90 -2.32
C ALA A 28 -8.54 -4.29 -2.47
N PHE A 29 -7.62 -3.40 -2.08
CA PHE A 29 -6.19 -3.71 -2.05
C PHE A 29 -5.85 -4.82 -1.03
N ALA A 30 -6.42 -4.75 0.17
CA ALA A 30 -6.27 -5.77 1.20
C ALA A 30 -6.80 -7.13 0.72
N GLY A 31 -7.95 -7.15 0.04
CA GLY A 31 -8.53 -8.36 -0.54
C GLY A 31 -7.63 -8.99 -1.60
N ILE A 32 -7.04 -8.19 -2.50
CA ILE A 32 -6.06 -8.68 -3.49
C ILE A 32 -4.83 -9.25 -2.78
N THR A 33 -4.30 -8.52 -1.79
CA THR A 33 -3.12 -8.96 -1.00
C THR A 33 -3.40 -10.27 -0.26
N PHE A 34 -4.62 -10.43 0.26
CA PHE A 34 -5.06 -11.67 0.89
C PHE A 34 -5.10 -12.84 -0.10
N LEU A 35 -5.64 -12.63 -1.30
CA LEU A 35 -5.66 -13.65 -2.36
C LEU A 35 -4.24 -14.08 -2.77
N PHE A 36 -3.30 -13.15 -2.83
CA PHE A 36 -1.89 -13.47 -3.02
C PHE A 36 -1.32 -14.25 -1.83
N GLY A 37 -1.61 -13.86 -0.59
CA GLY A 37 -1.13 -14.58 0.59
C GLY A 37 -1.69 -16.01 0.72
N LEU A 38 -2.87 -16.28 0.15
CA LEU A 38 -3.44 -17.63 0.13
C LEU A 38 -2.65 -18.62 -0.72
N THR A 39 -1.84 -18.16 -1.69
CA THR A 39 -1.02 -19.07 -2.51
C THR A 39 0.09 -19.75 -1.71
N ASP A 40 0.48 -19.17 -0.56
CA ASP A 40 1.51 -19.72 0.33
C ASP A 40 0.96 -20.76 1.32
N GLY A 41 -0.35 -21.07 1.27
CA GLY A 41 -0.98 -22.14 2.05
C GLY A 41 -1.23 -21.84 3.54
N ASN A 42 -0.75 -20.71 4.07
CA ASN A 42 -0.99 -20.30 5.45
C ASN A 42 -2.03 -19.17 5.54
N MET A 43 -3.29 -19.55 5.73
CA MET A 43 -4.42 -18.62 5.80
C MET A 43 -4.31 -17.60 6.94
N ALA A 44 -3.76 -17.99 8.10
CA ALA A 44 -3.61 -17.08 9.23
C ALA A 44 -2.55 -16.00 8.94
N ALA A 45 -1.41 -16.40 8.36
CA ALA A 45 -0.38 -15.46 7.94
C ALA A 45 -0.88 -14.51 6.83
N ALA A 46 -1.64 -15.03 5.86
CA ALA A 46 -2.25 -14.24 4.80
C ALA A 46 -3.23 -13.20 5.34
N LEU A 47 -4.05 -13.57 6.33
CA LEU A 47 -5.02 -12.65 6.95
C LEU A 47 -4.31 -11.52 7.72
N ILE A 48 -3.28 -11.85 8.50
CA ILE A 48 -2.48 -10.86 9.24
C ILE A 48 -1.80 -9.91 8.25
N ALA A 49 -1.14 -10.45 7.22
CA ALA A 49 -0.49 -9.64 6.19
C ALA A 49 -1.50 -8.73 5.49
N ALA A 50 -2.66 -9.24 5.09
CA ALA A 50 -3.71 -8.47 4.46
C ALA A 50 -4.26 -7.36 5.36
N ALA A 51 -4.40 -7.60 6.67
CA ALA A 51 -4.82 -6.59 7.63
C ALA A 51 -3.78 -5.46 7.75
N PHE A 52 -2.50 -5.80 7.86
CA PHE A 52 -1.41 -4.81 7.90
C PHE A 52 -1.34 -3.98 6.62
N TRP A 53 -1.38 -4.64 5.46
CA TRP A 53 -1.38 -3.98 4.16
C TRP A 53 -2.65 -3.15 3.91
N GLY A 54 -3.80 -3.61 4.39
CA GLY A 54 -5.06 -2.88 4.35
C GLY A 54 -5.02 -1.60 5.17
N LEU A 55 -4.52 -1.66 6.41
CA LEU A 55 -4.37 -0.48 7.26
C LEU A 55 -3.35 0.51 6.67
N TYR A 56 -2.21 0.01 6.20
CA TYR A 56 -1.19 0.82 5.54
C TYR A 56 -1.73 1.52 4.30
N SER A 57 -2.36 0.76 3.40
CA SER A 57 -2.94 1.31 2.17
C SER A 57 -4.07 2.28 2.45
N TRP A 58 -4.88 2.06 3.50
CA TRP A 58 -5.92 3.00 3.91
C TRP A 58 -5.34 4.34 4.33
N GLY A 59 -4.34 4.34 5.22
CA GLY A 59 -3.67 5.58 5.64
C GLY A 59 -3.00 6.29 4.46
N TYR A 60 -2.34 5.52 3.60
CA TYR A 60 -1.67 6.04 2.41
C TYR A 60 -2.63 6.67 1.40
N LEU A 61 -3.73 5.99 1.07
CA LEU A 61 -4.74 6.48 0.14
C LEU A 61 -5.51 7.68 0.70
N ALA A 62 -5.83 7.66 2.01
CA ALA A 62 -6.47 8.78 2.69
C ALA A 62 -5.57 10.03 2.70
N LEU A 63 -4.26 9.85 2.88
CA LEU A 63 -3.29 10.93 2.79
C LEU A 63 -3.19 11.46 1.36
N LEU A 64 -3.07 10.58 0.36
CA LEU A 64 -3.02 10.96 -1.05
C LEU A 64 -4.23 11.80 -1.46
N ARG A 65 -5.43 11.43 -0.97
CA ARG A 65 -6.66 12.14 -1.31
C ARG A 65 -6.71 13.58 -0.77
N ARG A 66 -6.04 13.83 0.37
CA ARG A 66 -5.93 15.19 0.92
C ARG A 66 -4.98 16.08 0.13
N VAL A 67 -4.08 15.47 -0.64
CA VAL A 67 -3.09 16.18 -1.46
C VAL A 67 -3.36 16.06 -2.95
N THR A 68 -4.53 15.53 -3.35
CA THR A 68 -4.93 15.42 -4.77
C THR A 68 -4.95 16.78 -5.48
N ASP A 69 -5.31 17.86 -4.78
CA ASP A 69 -5.33 19.21 -5.34
C ASP A 69 -3.93 19.76 -5.72
N SER A 70 -2.86 19.17 -5.18
CA SER A 70 -1.49 19.60 -5.45
C SER A 70 -0.66 18.44 -5.99
N LEU A 71 -0.45 18.44 -7.31
CA LEU A 71 0.33 17.42 -8.01
C LEU A 71 1.74 17.23 -7.44
N ILE A 72 2.36 18.31 -6.94
CA ILE A 72 3.70 18.28 -6.31
C ILE A 72 3.65 17.56 -4.96
N LEU A 73 2.66 17.86 -4.11
CA LEU A 73 2.50 17.18 -2.83
C LEU A 73 2.12 15.70 -3.05
N TRP A 74 1.27 15.42 -4.03
CA TRP A 74 0.93 14.07 -4.44
C TRP A 74 2.18 13.27 -4.85
N LEU A 75 3.04 13.85 -5.70
CA LEU A 75 4.33 13.26 -6.08
C LEU A 75 5.27 13.07 -4.89
N MET A 76 5.36 14.04 -3.97
CA MET A 76 6.18 13.91 -2.75
C MET A 76 5.72 12.75 -1.87
N VAL A 77 4.40 12.59 -1.68
CA VAL A 77 3.86 11.48 -0.88
C VAL A 77 4.04 10.14 -1.62
N CYS A 78 3.92 10.13 -2.96
CA CYS A 78 4.27 8.98 -3.78
C CYS A 78 5.73 8.54 -3.60
N ILE A 79 6.66 9.47 -3.77
CA ILE A 79 8.11 9.23 -3.61
C ILE A 79 8.41 8.83 -2.16
N GLY A 80 7.80 9.51 -1.18
CA GLY A 80 7.94 9.19 0.23
C GLY A 80 7.51 7.77 0.58
N GLY A 81 6.39 7.30 0.04
CA GLY A 81 5.94 5.91 0.24
C GLY A 81 6.88 4.87 -0.35
N ILE A 82 7.40 5.12 -1.56
CA ILE A 82 8.38 4.25 -2.22
C ILE A 82 9.69 4.23 -1.44
N LEU A 83 10.19 5.41 -1.04
CA LEU A 83 11.44 5.56 -0.31
C LEU A 83 11.35 4.92 1.08
N LEU A 84 10.24 5.08 1.79
CA LEU A 84 10.02 4.45 3.10
C LEU A 84 10.00 2.92 2.98
N SER A 85 9.31 2.39 1.96
CA SER A 85 9.28 0.94 1.68
C SER A 85 10.67 0.41 1.35
N TRP A 86 11.45 1.18 0.58
CA TRP A 86 12.83 0.86 0.23
C TRP A 86 13.75 0.87 1.45
N LEU A 87 13.63 1.88 2.32
CA LEU A 87 14.40 2.00 3.56
C LEU A 87 14.08 0.86 4.53
N LEU A 88 12.80 0.49 4.67
CA LEU A 88 12.37 -0.66 5.46
C LEU A 88 12.97 -1.96 4.92
N LEU A 89 12.94 -2.16 3.60
CA LEU A 89 13.54 -3.33 2.96
C LEU A 89 15.05 -3.39 3.17
N MET A 90 15.76 -2.27 2.98
CA MET A 90 17.19 -2.12 3.27
C MET A 90 17.51 -2.47 4.72
N LYS A 91 16.72 -1.96 5.67
CA LYS A 91 16.90 -2.22 7.10
C LYS A 91 16.67 -3.69 7.45
N LEU A 92 15.71 -4.34 6.81
CA LEU A 92 15.43 -5.77 6.97
C LEU A 92 16.59 -6.62 6.40
N LEU A 93 17.10 -6.28 5.22
CA LEU A 93 18.23 -6.96 4.58
C LEU A 93 19.54 -6.81 5.37
N LEU A 94 19.85 -5.60 5.82
CA LEU A 94 21.02 -5.34 6.68
C LEU A 94 20.89 -6.07 8.03
N GLY A 95 19.68 -6.12 8.60
CA GLY A 95 19.40 -6.86 9.83
C GLY A 95 19.55 -8.38 9.69
N MET A 96 19.34 -8.95 8.50
CA MET A 96 19.58 -10.38 8.22
C MET A 96 21.04 -10.70 7.88
N SER A 97 21.85 -9.73 7.45
CA SER A 97 23.29 -9.92 7.16
C SER A 97 24.19 -9.91 8.40
N GLY A 98 23.62 -9.64 9.58
CA GLY A 98 24.32 -9.59 10.86
C GLY A 98 24.12 -10.82 11.76
N GLN A 99 23.54 -11.91 11.25
CA GLN A 99 23.46 -13.21 11.95
C GLN A 99 24.38 -14.24 11.28
#